data_AF-A0A3D8L6M1-F1
#
_entry.id   AF-A0A3D8L6M1-F1
#
_cell.length_a   1.000
_cell.length_b   1.000
_cell.length_c   1.000
_cell.angle_alpha   90.00
_cell.angle_beta   90.00
_cell.angle_gamma   90.00
#
_symmetry.space_group_name_H-M   'P 1'
#
loop_
_entity.id
_entity.type
_entity.pdbx_description
1 polymer ?
#
loop_
_entity_poly.entity_id
_entity_poly.type
_entity_poly.pdbx_seq_one_letter_code
_entity_poly.pdbx_strand_id
1 'polypeptide(L)' 'MKTLKCSDAGFDCKGEIRANTEQEVLDDATKHAREVHGLTESPDLTARLKALIRDDGEEC' A
#
# COMPACT_ATOMS: atom_id res chain seq x y z
N MET A 1 -1.39 13.87 -0.78
CA MET A 1 -1.37 13.01 0.42
C MET A 1 -1.65 11.60 -0.04
N LYS A 2 -0.81 10.64 0.34
CA LYS A 2 -0.77 9.33 -0.32
C LYS A 2 -1.61 8.33 0.45
N THR A 3 -2.46 7.62 -0.27
CA THR A 3 -3.35 6.61 0.30
C THR A 3 -3.24 5.32 -0.48
N LEU A 4 -3.28 4.20 0.24
CA LEU A 4 -3.24 2.87 -0.33
C LEU A 4 -4.26 1.99 0.38
N LYS A 5 -5.11 1.33 -0.41
CA LYS A 5 -6.13 0.42 0.08
C LYS A 5 -5.66 -1.01 -0.18
N CYS A 6 -5.65 -1.83 0.86
CA CYS A 6 -5.29 -3.24 0.71
C CYS A 6 -6.23 -3.98 -0.27
N SER A 7 -7.49 -3.53 -0.37
CA SER A 7 -8.45 -4.03 -1.37
C SER A 7 -8.03 -3.74 -2.81
N ASP A 8 -7.37 -2.62 -3.08
CA ASP A 8 -6.89 -2.25 -4.43
C ASP A 8 -5.69 -3.12 -4.84
N ALA A 9 -4.88 -3.52 -3.86
CA ALA A 9 -3.81 -4.50 -4.04
C ALA A 9 -4.30 -5.94 -4.24
N GLY A 10 -5.61 -6.18 -4.13
CA GLY A 10 -6.23 -7.49 -4.29
C GLY A 10 -6.22 -8.34 -3.01
N PHE A 11 -5.98 -7.72 -1.84
CA PHE A 11 -6.19 -8.39 -0.55
C PHE A 11 -7.61 -8.19 -0.06
N ASP A 12 -8.20 -9.20 0.58
CA ASP A 12 -9.54 -9.12 1.20
C ASP A 12 -9.55 -8.26 2.49
N CYS A 13 -8.49 -7.48 2.72
CA CYS A 13 -8.38 -6.58 3.85
C CYS A 13 -8.95 -5.19 3.50
N LYS A 14 -9.81 -4.66 4.37
CA LYS A 14 -10.34 -3.29 4.29
C LYS A 14 -9.39 -2.24 4.90
N GLY A 15 -8.15 -2.64 5.20
CA GLY A 15 -7.11 -1.75 5.69
C GLY A 15 -6.83 -0.64 4.68
N GLU A 16 -6.76 0.59 5.17
CA GLU A 16 -6.36 1.77 4.39
C GLU A 16 -5.18 2.41 5.08
N ILE A 17 -4.08 2.55 4.34
CA ILE A 17 -2.82 3.13 4.80
C ILE A 17 -2.74 4.52 4.20
N ARG A 18 -2.54 5.53 5.06
CA ARG A 18 -2.39 6.93 4.64
C ARG A 18 -1.06 7.44 5.15
N ALA A 19 -0.21 7.93 4.25
CA ALA A 19 1.04 8.57 4.62
C ALA A 19 1.36 9.75 3.70
N ASN A 20 2.39 10.50 4.06
CA ASN A 20 2.82 11.67 3.28
C ASN A 20 3.68 11.27 2.08
N THR A 21 4.34 10.11 2.15
CA THR A 21 5.29 9.64 1.12
C THR A 21 5.01 8.20 0.73
N GLU A 22 5.41 7.82 -0.49
CA GLU A 22 5.26 6.44 -0.98
C GLU A 22 6.05 5.45 -0.12
N GLN A 23 7.22 5.87 0.36
CA GLN A 23 8.08 5.03 1.17
C GLN A 23 7.42 4.65 2.49
N GLU A 24 6.73 5.60 3.15
CA GLU A 24 5.99 5.31 4.37
C GLU A 24 4.79 4.41 4.11
N VAL A 25 4.03 4.65 3.03
CA VAL A 25 2.93 3.76 2.66
C VAL A 25 3.42 2.33 2.42
N LEU A 26 4.57 2.18 1.75
CA LEU A 26 5.20 0.89 1.49
C LEU A 26 5.68 0.19 2.75
N ASP A 27 6.33 0.91 3.67
CA ASP A 27 6.82 0.33 4.94
C ASP A 27 5.66 -0.15 5.83
N ASP A 28 4.59 0.63 5.89
CA ASP A 28 3.39 0.29 6.66
C ASP A 28 2.62 -0.87 5.99
N ALA A 29 2.52 -0.88 4.66
CA ALA A 29 1.91 -1.97 3.90
C ALA A 29 2.67 -3.28 4.06
N THR A 30 4.01 -3.21 4.07
CA THR A 30 4.93 -4.31 4.30
C THR A 30 4.72 -4.91 5.70
N LYS A 31 4.75 -4.08 6.74
CA LYS A 31 4.47 -4.53 8.11
C LYS A 31 3.08 -5.16 8.22
N HIS A 32 2.06 -4.53 7.66
CA HIS A 32 0.71 -5.06 7.69
C HIS A 32 0.59 -6.42 6.99
N ALA A 33 1.15 -6.57 5.79
CA ALA A 33 1.15 -7.83 5.05
C ALA A 33 1.81 -8.96 5.85
N ARG A 34 2.94 -8.66 6.50
CA ARG A 34 3.69 -9.63 7.28
C ARG A 34 3.04 -9.97 8.62
N GLU A 35 2.50 -8.99 9.34
CA GLU A 35 1.92 -9.19 10.69
C GLU A 35 0.48 -9.71 10.65
N VAL A 36 -0.35 -9.20 9.74
CA VAL A 36 -1.78 -9.56 9.65
C VAL A 36 -1.99 -10.77 8.77
N HIS A 37 -1.30 -10.84 7.64
CA HIS A 37 -1.46 -11.93 6.68
C HIS A 37 -0.35 -12.99 6.76
N GLY A 38 0.76 -12.72 7.46
CA GLY A 38 1.90 -13.64 7.47
C GLY A 38 2.59 -13.75 6.10
N LEU A 39 2.35 -12.80 5.20
CA LEU A 39 2.85 -12.82 3.83
C LEU A 39 4.04 -11.88 3.72
N THR A 40 5.10 -12.33 3.05
CA THR A 40 6.23 -11.47 2.70
C THR A 40 5.86 -10.67 1.45
N GLU A 41 6.09 -9.35 1.45
CA GLU A 41 5.99 -8.56 0.22
C GLU A 41 6.93 -9.09 -0.86
N SER A 42 6.34 -9.51 -1.99
CA SER A 42 7.08 -9.83 -3.20
C SER A 42 7.42 -8.53 -3.95
N PRO A 43 8.53 -8.46 -4.71
CA PRO A 43 8.86 -7.29 -5.52
C PRO A 43 7.76 -6.93 -6.53
N ASP A 44 7.03 -7.93 -7.04
CA ASP A 44 5.83 -7.73 -7.86
C ASP A 44 4.71 -6.99 -7.09
N LEU A 45 4.48 -7.40 -5.85
CA LEU A 45 3.50 -6.80 -4.96
C LEU A 45 3.87 -5.35 -4.63
N THR A 46 5.15 -5.09 -4.32
CA THR A 46 5.69 -3.75 -4.08
C THR A 46 5.51 -2.83 -5.30
N ALA A 47 5.76 -3.34 -6.51
CA ALA A 47 5.57 -2.58 -7.75
C ALA A 47 4.09 -2.26 -7.99
N ARG A 48 3.20 -3.24 -7.76
CA ARG A 48 1.75 -3.06 -7.85
C ARG A 48 1.25 -2.08 -6.79
N LEU A 49 1.67 -2.23 -5.53
CA LEU A 49 1.36 -1.31 -4.44
C LEU A 49 1.76 0.11 -4.82
N LYS A 50 2.99 0.34 -5.32
CA LYS A 50 3.43 1.66 -5.82
C LYS A 50 2.50 2.24 -6.88
N ALA A 51 2.06 1.44 -7.85
CA ALA A 51 1.15 1.89 -8.90
C ALA A 51 -0.28 2.18 -8.39
N LEU A 52 -0.67 1.55 -7.28
CA LEU A 52 -1.98 1.69 -6.64
C LEU A 52 -1.99 2.82 -5.57
N ILE A 53 -0.83 3.36 -5.20
CA ILE A 53 -0.76 4.51 -4.30
C ILE A 53 -1.41 5.70 -4.99
N ARG A 54 -2.57 6.11 -4.49
CA ARG A 54 -3.28 7.31 -4.94
C ARG A 54 -2.70 8.49 -4.16
N ASP A 55 -2.04 9.40 -4.87
CA ASP A 55 -1.73 10.71 -4.31
C ASP A 55 -2.90 11.64 -4.62
N ASP A 56 -3.54 12.15 -3.57
CA ASP A 56 -4.59 13.19 -3.64
C ASP A 56 -4.04 14.56 -4.10
N GLY A 57 -2.88 14.58 -4.76
CA GLY A 57 -2.14 15.76 -5.19
C GLY A 57 -1.73 15.74 -6.66
N GLU A 58 -2.29 14.84 -7.48
CA GLU A 58 -2.08 14.86 -8.93
C GLU A 58 -3.41 14.85 -9.69
N GLU A 59 -4.03 16.02 -9.71
CA GLU A 59 -4.84 16.48 -10.84
C GLU A 59 -4.55 17.97 -11.09
N CYS A 60 -3.57 18.22 -11.97
CA CYS A 60 -3.48 19.43 -12.79
C CYS A 60 -2.81 19.10 -14.13
#